data_AF-A0A0K2RQZ9-F1
#
_entry.id   AF-A0A0K2RQZ9-F1
#
_cell.length_a   1.000
_cell.length_b   1.000
_cell.length_c   1.000
_cell.angle_alpha   90.00
_cell.angle_beta   90.00
_cell.angle_gamma   90.00
#
_symmetry.space_group_name_H-M   'P 1'
#
loop_
_entity.id
_entity.type
_entity.pdbx_description
1 polymer ?
#
loop_
_entity_poly.entity_id
_entity_poly.type
_entity_poly.pdbx_seq_one_letter_code
_entity_poly.pdbx_strand_id
1 'polypeptide(L)'
;MVISGYVDGDAKLLPTLDLGQCAPSATPGHIYQMSAWYTATAPTQFELYYRTGLGTWNYWTASPNFAAATAWTQATWTSPPVPAGASAISMGLNLLSNGTLITDDYALYDSVAVASVFKSMTPSRLLDTRNSTPVAPGARCPSKSAASMASRRMSRQ
;
A
#
# COMPACT_ATOMS: atom_id res chain seq x y z
N MET A 1 -10.19 16.49 13.85
CA MET A 1 -9.44 17.74 14.08
C MET A 1 -10.31 18.92 13.71
N VAL A 2 -10.24 20.02 14.47
CA VAL A 2 -10.94 21.28 14.19
C VAL A 2 -9.93 22.42 14.21
N ILE A 3 -9.94 23.28 13.20
CA ILE A 3 -9.14 24.52 13.11
C ILE A 3 -10.07 25.73 13.16
N SER A 4 -9.79 26.65 14.08
CA SER A 4 -10.43 27.97 14.17
C SER A 4 -9.36 29.06 14.36
N GLY A 5 -9.52 30.21 13.71
CA GLY A 5 -8.57 31.33 13.83
C GLY A 5 -7.27 31.15 13.04
N TYR A 6 -7.30 30.40 11.93
CA TYR A 6 -6.17 30.20 11.02
C TYR A 6 -5.62 31.53 10.49
N VAL A 7 -4.29 31.69 10.55
CA VAL A 7 -3.55 32.84 10.03
C VAL A 7 -2.62 32.39 8.90
N ASP A 8 -1.78 31.40 9.14
CA ASP A 8 -0.87 30.77 8.18
C ASP A 8 -0.50 29.32 8.58
N GLY A 9 0.21 28.61 7.70
CA GLY A 9 0.68 27.24 7.93
C GLY A 9 -0.35 26.17 7.59
N ASP A 10 -0.44 25.12 8.41
CA ASP A 10 -1.42 24.05 8.24
C ASP A 10 -1.53 23.21 9.53
N ALA A 11 -2.60 22.42 9.67
CA ALA A 11 -2.70 21.43 10.74
C ALA A 11 -2.87 20.02 10.17
N LYS A 12 -2.16 19.07 10.77
CA LYS A 12 -1.99 17.70 10.25
C LYS A 12 -2.43 16.69 11.27
N LEU A 13 -3.16 15.67 10.82
CA LEU A 13 -3.32 14.43 11.56
C LEU A 13 -2.30 13.42 11.02
N LEU A 14 -1.13 13.38 11.63
CA LEU A 14 -0.12 12.35 11.35
C LEU A 14 -0.29 11.20 12.35
N PRO A 15 -0.27 9.94 11.90
CA PRO A 15 -0.07 8.80 12.78
C PRO A 15 1.18 9.01 13.62
N THR A 16 1.21 8.40 14.80
CA THR A 16 2.41 8.38 15.64
C THR A 16 3.62 7.97 14.79
N LEU A 17 4.64 8.81 14.78
CA LEU A 17 5.86 8.61 14.01
C LEU A 17 6.77 7.56 14.69
N ASP A 18 6.27 6.33 14.81
CA ASP A 18 6.94 5.20 15.47
C ASP A 18 7.41 4.11 14.48
N LEU A 19 8.34 3.28 14.95
CA LEU A 19 8.82 2.12 14.20
C LEU A 19 7.85 0.95 14.42
N GLY A 20 6.93 0.75 13.48
CA GLY A 20 6.31 -0.56 13.25
C GLY A 20 4.99 -0.85 13.96
N GLN A 21 4.32 0.14 14.56
CA GLN A 21 2.88 0.01 14.84
C GLN A 21 2.03 0.89 13.90
N CYS A 22 2.54 2.07 13.52
CA CYS A 22 1.79 3.02 12.68
C CYS A 22 2.52 3.46 11.38
N ALA A 23 3.86 3.39 11.32
CA ALA A 23 4.61 3.75 10.11
C ALA A 23 5.24 2.51 9.43
N PRO A 24 4.77 2.12 8.23
CA PRO A 24 5.32 0.97 7.51
C PRO A 24 6.75 1.23 7.02
N SER A 25 7.53 0.15 6.90
CA SER A 25 8.87 0.19 6.30
C SER A 25 8.80 0.67 4.86
N ALA A 26 9.80 1.45 4.45
CA ALA A 26 9.87 2.02 3.11
C ALA A 26 11.09 1.51 2.35
N THR A 27 10.92 1.22 1.07
CA THR A 27 12.02 0.85 0.17
C THR A 27 12.37 2.04 -0.72
N PRO A 28 13.59 2.59 -0.65
CA PRO A 28 14.03 3.67 -1.54
C PRO A 28 13.80 3.33 -3.02
N GLY A 29 13.32 4.30 -3.79
CA GLY A 29 13.00 4.15 -5.21
C GLY A 29 11.64 3.49 -5.50
N HIS A 30 10.98 2.88 -4.51
CA HIS A 30 9.62 2.35 -4.70
C HIS A 30 8.59 3.49 -4.68
N ILE A 31 7.42 3.21 -5.26
CA ILE A 31 6.28 4.12 -5.29
C ILE A 31 5.15 3.49 -4.47
N TYR A 32 4.45 4.30 -3.68
CA TYR A 32 3.39 3.83 -2.81
C TYR A 32 2.04 4.47 -3.19
N GLN A 33 1.01 3.64 -3.26
CA GLN A 33 -0.38 4.08 -3.37
C GLN A 33 -0.98 4.15 -1.97
N MET A 34 -1.64 5.25 -1.65
CA MET A 34 -2.32 5.44 -0.38
C MET A 34 -3.79 5.79 -0.55
N SER A 35 -4.57 5.45 0.46
CA SER A 35 -5.95 5.89 0.60
C SER A 35 -6.32 6.20 2.04
N ALA A 36 -7.31 7.05 2.23
CA ALA A 36 -7.95 7.32 3.52
C ALA A 36 -9.38 7.79 3.26
N TRP A 37 -10.30 7.43 4.15
CA TRP A 37 -11.64 7.99 4.16
C TRP A 37 -11.65 9.29 4.95
N TYR A 38 -12.41 10.29 4.48
CA TYR A 38 -12.51 11.57 5.16
C TYR A 38 -13.90 12.21 5.06
N THR A 39 -14.20 13.07 6.03
CA THR A 39 -15.13 14.19 5.90
C THR A 39 -14.39 15.47 6.23
N ALA A 40 -14.66 16.53 5.48
CA ALA A 40 -14.01 17.81 5.68
C ALA A 40 -14.92 18.99 5.31
N THR A 41 -14.81 20.10 6.04
CA THR A 41 -15.48 21.37 5.71
C THR A 41 -14.59 22.31 4.88
N ALA A 42 -13.34 21.93 4.62
CA ALA A 42 -12.37 22.67 3.83
C ALA A 42 -11.50 21.67 3.02
N PRO A 43 -10.78 22.12 1.97
CA PRO A 43 -9.90 21.25 1.20
C PRO A 43 -8.81 20.59 2.06
N THR A 44 -8.44 19.37 1.70
CA THR A 44 -7.43 18.56 2.39
C THR A 44 -6.46 17.95 1.38
N GLN A 45 -5.26 17.55 1.80
CA GLN A 45 -4.31 16.81 0.96
C GLN A 45 -3.56 15.78 1.80
N PHE A 46 -3.03 14.75 1.15
CA PHE A 46 -2.06 13.87 1.80
C PHE A 46 -0.75 14.61 1.98
N GLU A 47 -0.16 14.44 3.16
CA GLU A 47 1.17 14.92 3.45
C GLU A 47 2.04 13.80 3.99
N LEU A 48 3.23 13.66 3.40
CA LEU A 48 4.09 12.52 3.63
C LEU A 48 5.40 12.95 4.25
N TYR A 49 5.88 12.10 5.15
CA TYR A 49 7.16 12.20 5.81
C TYR A 49 7.91 10.89 5.63
N TYR A 50 9.23 10.96 5.54
CA TYR A 50 10.08 9.78 5.54
C TYR A 50 11.06 9.82 6.71
N ARG A 51 11.37 8.65 7.24
CA ARG A 51 12.37 8.47 8.28
C ARG A 51 13.71 8.08 7.66
N THR A 52 14.79 8.77 7.98
CA THR A 52 16.13 8.36 7.55
C THR A 52 16.59 7.10 8.30
N GLY A 53 17.61 6.40 7.78
CA GLY A 53 18.27 5.31 8.50
C GLY A 53 18.82 5.68 9.88
N LEU A 54 19.12 6.97 10.11
CA LEU A 54 19.55 7.53 11.41
C LEU A 54 18.39 7.86 12.34
N GLY A 55 17.16 7.78 11.85
CA GLY A 55 15.93 7.95 12.62
C GLY A 55 15.33 9.34 12.65
N THR A 56 15.83 10.26 11.84
CA THR A 56 15.24 11.60 11.66
C THR A 56 14.04 11.52 10.73
N TRP A 57 12.95 12.21 11.07
CA TRP A 57 11.80 12.39 10.20
C TRP A 57 11.92 13.68 9.40
N ASN A 58 11.77 13.58 8.08
CA ASN A 58 11.80 14.72 7.17
C ASN A 58 10.51 14.80 6.38
N TYR A 59 10.07 16.04 6.11
CA TYR A 59 9.03 16.28 5.12
C TYR A 59 9.48 15.70 3.76
N TRP A 60 8.57 15.00 3.09
CA TRP A 60 8.82 14.43 1.78
C TRP A 60 8.11 15.24 0.70
N THR A 61 6.78 15.24 0.73
CA THR A 61 5.94 15.70 -0.37
C THR A 61 4.48 15.77 0.09
N ALA A 62 3.64 16.37 -0.73
CA ALA A 62 2.19 16.42 -0.54
C ALA A 62 1.46 16.11 -1.86
N SER A 63 0.25 15.57 -1.75
CA SER A 63 -0.64 15.38 -2.90
C SER A 63 -1.23 16.72 -3.36
N PRO A 64 -1.87 16.76 -4.54
CA PRO A 64 -2.85 17.80 -4.85
C PRO A 64 -3.98 17.84 -3.82
N ASN A 65 -4.66 18.98 -3.75
CA ASN A 65 -5.83 19.17 -2.88
C ASN A 65 -7.04 18.34 -3.33
N PHE A 66 -7.66 17.68 -2.37
CA PHE A 66 -9.00 17.12 -2.45
C PHE A 66 -10.04 18.13 -1.95
N ALA A 67 -11.21 18.15 -2.57
CA ALA A 67 -12.29 19.05 -2.18
C ALA A 67 -12.85 18.71 -0.79
N ALA A 68 -13.47 19.69 -0.15
CA ALA A 68 -14.28 19.48 1.05
C ALA A 68 -15.42 18.49 0.76
N ALA A 69 -15.75 17.63 1.71
CA ALA A 69 -16.77 16.59 1.58
C ALA A 69 -17.50 16.39 2.90
N THR A 70 -18.82 16.61 2.93
CA THR A 70 -19.65 16.40 4.13
C THR A 70 -20.10 14.96 4.31
N ALA A 71 -20.11 14.17 3.24
CA ALA A 71 -20.27 12.72 3.27
C ALA A 71 -18.89 12.04 3.24
N TRP A 72 -18.76 10.89 3.89
CA TRP A 72 -17.55 10.08 3.87
C TRP A 72 -17.13 9.81 2.42
N THR A 73 -15.93 10.26 2.08
CA THR A 73 -15.34 10.17 0.74
C THR A 73 -13.95 9.58 0.85
N GLN A 74 -13.56 8.72 -0.09
CA GLN A 74 -12.21 8.14 -0.12
C GLN A 74 -11.28 9.05 -0.93
N ALA A 75 -10.21 9.52 -0.29
CA ALA A 75 -9.06 10.10 -0.99
C ALA A 75 -8.10 8.97 -1.39
N THR A 76 -7.54 9.04 -2.60
CA THR A 76 -6.51 8.11 -3.07
C THR A 76 -5.42 8.89 -3.80
N TRP A 77 -4.16 8.56 -3.52
CA TRP A 77 -3.03 9.19 -4.19
C TRP A 77 -1.85 8.23 -4.33
N THR A 78 -1.01 8.45 -5.34
CA THR A 78 0.21 7.68 -5.56
C THR A 78 1.41 8.62 -5.43
N SER A 79 2.36 8.25 -4.58
CA SER A 79 3.54 9.06 -4.29
C SER A 79 4.50 9.12 -5.49
N PRO A 80 5.44 10.07 -5.52
CA PRO A 80 6.68 9.89 -6.28
C PRO A 80 7.55 8.75 -5.70
N PRO A 81 8.67 8.38 -6.33
CA PRO A 81 9.62 7.42 -5.77
C PRO A 81 10.18 7.85 -4.41
N VAL A 82 10.27 6.92 -3.47
CA VAL A 82 10.79 7.16 -2.12
C VAL A 82 12.25 7.64 -2.15
N PRO A 83 12.63 8.68 -1.38
CA PRO A 83 13.99 9.19 -1.35
C PRO A 83 15.03 8.15 -0.92
N ALA A 84 16.26 8.31 -1.39
CA ALA A 84 17.39 7.52 -0.94
C ALA A 84 17.61 7.67 0.59
N GLY A 85 17.93 6.57 1.26
CA GLY A 85 18.19 6.56 2.70
C GLY A 85 16.94 6.58 3.58
N ALA A 86 15.74 6.51 3.00
CA ALA A 86 14.50 6.29 3.73
C ALA A 86 14.45 4.87 4.31
N SER A 87 13.87 4.76 5.51
CA SER A 87 13.67 3.51 6.26
C SER A 87 12.20 3.25 6.60
N ALA A 88 11.39 4.31 6.68
CA ALA A 88 9.94 4.25 6.91
C ALA A 88 9.25 5.46 6.27
N ILE A 89 7.95 5.34 6.01
CA ILE A 89 7.07 6.44 5.56
C ILE A 89 5.98 6.64 6.60
N SER A 90 5.59 7.89 6.81
CA SER A 90 4.35 8.26 7.49
C SER A 90 3.55 9.20 6.60
N MET A 91 2.23 9.15 6.71
CA MET A 91 1.31 9.95 5.90
C MET A 91 0.13 10.39 6.74
N GLY A 92 -0.47 11.53 6.40
CA GLY A 92 -1.71 11.99 7.00
C GLY A 92 -2.47 12.93 6.08
N LEU A 93 -3.73 13.20 6.41
CA LEU A 93 -4.49 14.28 5.79
C LEU A 93 -4.37 15.56 6.63
N ASN A 94 -4.26 16.70 5.96
CA ASN A 94 -4.12 18.01 6.61
C ASN A 94 -5.25 18.98 6.23
N LEU A 95 -5.31 20.12 6.92
CA LEU A 95 -6.14 21.27 6.56
C LEU A 95 -5.26 22.51 6.45
N LEU A 96 -5.42 23.23 5.34
CA LEU A 96 -4.68 24.46 5.02
C LEU A 96 -5.53 25.74 5.26
N SER A 97 -6.63 25.60 5.99
CA SER A 97 -7.56 26.70 6.33
C SER A 97 -8.48 26.31 7.48
N ASN A 98 -9.28 27.26 7.98
CA ASN A 98 -10.31 26.99 8.99
C ASN A 98 -11.27 25.89 8.53
N GLY A 99 -11.49 24.89 9.38
CA GLY A 99 -12.39 23.80 9.07
C GLY A 99 -12.30 22.64 10.04
N THR A 100 -13.14 21.65 9.81
CA THR A 100 -13.11 20.37 10.51
C THR A 100 -12.70 19.29 9.51
N LEU A 101 -11.85 18.37 9.96
CA LEU A 101 -11.42 17.18 9.23
C LEU A 101 -11.54 15.97 10.15
N ILE A 102 -12.27 14.97 9.70
CA ILE A 102 -12.41 13.67 10.35
C ILE A 102 -11.95 12.63 9.33
N THR A 103 -11.11 11.69 9.74
CA THR A 103 -10.47 10.73 8.84
C THR A 103 -10.54 9.33 9.44
N ASP A 104 -10.60 8.32 8.57
CA ASP A 104 -10.61 6.91 8.96
C ASP A 104 -9.97 6.04 7.87
N ASP A 105 -9.75 4.76 8.18
CA ASP A 105 -9.39 3.72 7.20
C ASP A 105 -8.19 4.07 6.31
N TYR A 106 -7.08 4.48 6.93
CA TYR A 106 -5.81 4.71 6.22
C TYR A 106 -5.23 3.40 5.70
N ALA A 107 -4.83 3.38 4.44
CA ALA A 107 -4.16 2.25 3.81
C ALA A 107 -2.99 2.71 2.94
N LEU A 108 -1.89 1.96 2.96
CA LEU A 108 -0.69 2.21 2.17
C LEU A 108 -0.23 0.90 1.51
N TYR A 109 0.01 0.95 0.19
CA TYR A 109 0.40 -0.20 -0.62
C TYR A 109 1.63 0.13 -1.44
N ASP A 110 2.62 -0.76 -1.42
CA ASP A 110 3.77 -0.69 -2.34
C ASP A 110 3.32 -1.10 -3.75
N SER A 111 3.27 -0.12 -4.65
CA SER A 111 2.81 -0.30 -6.03
C SER A 111 3.79 -1.07 -6.92
N VAL A 112 5.07 -1.11 -6.54
CA VAL A 112 6.12 -1.84 -7.28
C VAL A 112 6.13 -3.31 -6.85
N ALA A 113 5.87 -3.58 -5.57
CA ALA A 113 5.67 -4.95 -5.08
C ALA A 113 4.50 -5.64 -5.79
N VAL A 114 3.36 -4.96 -5.96
CA VAL A 114 2.19 -5.55 -6.64
C VAL A 114 2.45 -5.80 -8.13
N ALA A 115 3.18 -4.93 -8.83
CA ALA A 115 3.56 -5.15 -10.23
C ALA A 115 4.50 -6.37 -10.39
N SER A 116 5.37 -6.60 -9.41
CA SER A 116 6.31 -7.73 -9.41
C SER A 116 5.64 -9.09 -9.15
N VAL A 117 4.43 -9.09 -8.56
CA VAL A 117 3.64 -10.31 -8.30
C VAL A 117 2.81 -10.75 -9.51
N PHE A 118 2.46 -9.83 -10.42
CA PHE A 118 1.85 -10.18 -11.71
C PHE A 118 2.90 -10.69 -12.69
N LYS A 119 3.41 -11.90 -12.45
CA LYS A 119 4.07 -12.64 -13.51
C LYS A 119 2.99 -13.13 -14.46
N SER A 120 2.92 -12.55 -15.66
CA SER A 120 2.12 -13.11 -16.76
C SER A 120 2.57 -14.55 -16.96
N MET A 121 1.77 -15.50 -16.47
CA MET A 121 1.95 -16.89 -16.79
C MET A 121 1.45 -17.01 -18.23
N THR A 122 2.37 -17.14 -19.18
CA THR A 122 2.00 -17.41 -20.56
C THR A 122 1.13 -18.67 -20.52
N PRO A 123 -0.16 -18.60 -20.92
CA PRO A 123 -1.01 -19.77 -20.86
C PRO A 123 -0.39 -20.82 -21.78
N SER A 124 0.22 -21.85 -21.20
CA SER A 124 0.92 -22.90 -21.97
C SER A 124 -0.05 -23.83 -22.68
N ARG A 125 -1.36 -23.65 -22.44
CA ARG A 125 -2.42 -24.48 -23.01
C ARG A 125 -3.69 -23.66 -23.15
N LEU A 126 -4.12 -23.44 -24.39
CA LEU A 126 -5.51 -23.14 -24.70
C LEU A 126 -6.32 -24.36 -24.24
N LEU A 127 -7.15 -24.22 -23.20
CA LEU A 127 -8.08 -25.26 -22.81
C LEU A 127 -9.21 -25.29 -23.84
N ASP A 128 -8.97 -26.00 -24.94
CA ASP A 128 -10.04 -26.35 -25.88
C ASP A 128 -10.86 -27.49 -25.26
N THR A 129 -12.10 -27.18 -24.84
CA THR A 129 -13.03 -28.13 -24.22
C THR A 129 -13.72 -29.04 -25.25
N ARG A 130 -13.34 -28.96 -26.54
CA ARG A 130 -14.04 -29.67 -27.63
C ARG A 130 -13.44 -31.02 -28.03
N ASN A 131 -12.30 -31.44 -27.46
CA ASN A 131 -11.72 -32.74 -27.81
C ASN A 131 -11.05 -33.46 -26.63
N SER A 132 -11.65 -34.56 -26.18
CA SER A 132 -11.31 -35.33 -24.99
C SER A 132 -10.27 -36.45 -25.24
N THR A 133 -9.24 -36.19 -26.05
CA THR A 133 -8.16 -37.16 -26.26
C THR A 133 -6.90 -36.77 -25.48
N PRO A 134 -6.45 -37.57 -24.50
CA PRO A 134 -5.19 -37.33 -23.81
C PRO A 134 -4.02 -37.62 -24.77
N VAL A 135 -3.11 -36.66 -24.95
CA VAL A 135 -1.79 -36.90 -25.56
C VAL A 135 -0.77 -36.96 -24.41
N ALA A 136 -0.01 -38.05 -24.35
CA ALA A 136 0.90 -38.38 -23.25
C ALA A 136 2.10 -37.41 -23.12
N PRO A 137 2.77 -37.36 -21.94
CA PRO A 137 3.72 -36.32 -21.57
C PRO A 137 5.16 -36.63 -21.98
N GLY A 138 5.88 -35.61 -22.45
CA GLY A 138 7.31 -35.66 -22.74
C GLY A 138 8.01 -34.34 -22.45
N ALA A 139 8.10 -33.94 -21.17
CA ALA A 139 9.06 -32.93 -20.72
C ALA A 139 9.48 -33.22 -19.28
N ARG A 140 10.79 -33.39 -19.07
CA ARG A 140 11.43 -33.76 -17.80
C ARG A 140 11.44 -32.57 -16.83
N CYS A 141 11.05 -32.78 -15.57
CA CYS A 141 11.45 -31.91 -14.45
C CYS A 141 12.91 -32.21 -14.06
N PRO A 142 13.79 -31.21 -13.89
CA PRO A 142 14.98 -31.40 -13.07
C PRO A 142 14.59 -31.39 -11.59
N SER A 143 14.70 -32.55 -10.95
CA SER A 143 14.68 -32.72 -9.51
C SER A 143 15.98 -32.24 -8.87
N LYS A 144 15.91 -31.59 -7.70
CA LYS A 144 16.77 -31.96 -6.56
C LYS A 144 15.95 -31.97 -5.27
N SER A 145 15.64 -33.21 -4.86
CA SER A 145 15.32 -33.84 -3.57
C SER A 145 14.55 -33.06 -2.49
N ALA A 146 13.34 -33.42 -2.05
CA ALA A 146 12.76 -34.70 -1.57
C ALA A 146 13.18 -35.10 -0.15
N ALA A 147 12.29 -34.88 0.83
CA ALA A 147 11.74 -35.89 1.75
C ALA A 147 10.75 -35.23 2.73
N SER A 148 9.45 -35.54 2.64
CA SER A 148 8.51 -35.40 3.75
C SER A 148 7.91 -36.77 4.03
N MET A 149 8.06 -37.20 5.28
CA MET A 149 7.79 -38.54 5.77
C MET A 149 6.29 -38.65 6.13
N ALA A 150 5.67 -39.65 5.49
CA ALA A 150 4.47 -40.41 5.83
C ALA A 150 3.53 -39.95 6.96
N SER A 151 2.24 -39.86 6.63
CA SER A 151 1.17 -40.32 7.53
C SER A 151 0.16 -41.16 6.76
N ARG A 152 0.13 -42.46 7.08
CA ARG A 152 -0.72 -43.49 6.51
C ARG A 152 -2.06 -43.47 7.25
N ARG A 153 -3.18 -43.21 6.57
CA ARG A 153 -4.53 -43.56 7.07
C ARG A 153 -5.12 -44.62 6.16
N MET A 154 -5.08 -45.87 6.63
CA MET A 154 -5.85 -47.00 6.09
C MET A 154 -7.32 -46.85 6.48
N SER A 155 -8.21 -47.25 5.56
CA SER A 155 -9.66 -47.38 5.77
C SER A 155 -10.04 -48.86 5.72
N ARG A 156 -11.08 -49.22 6.51
CA ARG A 156 -11.77 -50.52 6.69
C ARG A 156 -11.13 -51.45 7.72
N GLN A 157 -11.86 -52.03 8.67
CA GLN A 157 -13.28 -52.42 8.74
C GLN A 157 -14.10 -51.64 9.80
#